data_AF-A0A5N5WQD2-F1
#
_entry.id   AF-A0A5N5WQD2-F1
#
_cell.length_a   1.000
_cell.length_b   1.000
_cell.length_c   1.000
_cell.angle_alpha   90.00
_cell.angle_beta   90.00
_cell.angle_gamma   90.00
#
_symmetry.space_group_name_H-M   'P 1'
#
loop_
_entity.id
_entity.type
_entity.pdbx_description
1 polymer ?
#
loop_
_entity_poly.entity_id
_entity_poly.type
_entity_poly.pdbx_seq_one_letter_code
_entity_poly.pdbx_strand_id
1 'polypeptide(L)'
;MDATEPPKNIEEELDSDIVSIRAEIRNLQRKRRLLSSSLLNSDNFQKCLRDYQASKPISSLDKDVSPLVRAAGKHAETNHYRVAFSATTFPFKDPSPNSENPNLLGLRIDVCARNGRFTKPYYVLLKRVRGEEKRLQVHRHTIPAFISMEKLERAFLPLPSIGKAAAEDVLKPWKKNANKQDLTRFVRELRRQLATWHLRMDAVNLLREKLGVLRRSVGEYHDDDGEVWYRDILSDDQEEIRLATNDLGIVSLSPTALEATYVRLEWQDGRVGRFKISNTGAVERAVVIGEDGRDKSLEAVLTGEDGRVETVVDRLKKHLVPRE
;
A
#
# COMPACT_ATOMS: atom_id res chain seq x y z
N MET A 1 -8.62 46.18 19.48
CA MET A 1 -9.22 44.90 19.87
C MET A 1 -8.10 43.90 19.80
N ASP A 2 -7.47 43.66 20.94
CA ASP A 2 -6.24 42.88 21.06
C ASP A 2 -6.63 41.42 21.31
N ALA A 3 -6.20 40.52 20.44
CA ALA A 3 -6.53 39.10 20.51
C ALA A 3 -5.45 38.40 21.35
N THR A 4 -5.83 38.06 22.58
CA THR A 4 -4.97 37.37 23.56
C THR A 4 -4.58 35.99 23.03
N GLU A 5 -3.33 35.82 22.61
CA GLU A 5 -2.73 34.50 22.35
C GLU A 5 -2.72 33.68 23.65
N PRO A 6 -3.08 32.38 23.62
CA PRO A 6 -2.99 31.53 24.80
C PRO A 6 -1.51 31.32 25.19
N PRO A 7 -1.19 31.20 26.49
CA PRO A 7 0.19 31.08 26.95
C PRO A 7 0.74 29.69 26.58
N LYS A 8 1.72 29.67 25.66
CA LYS A 8 2.48 28.49 25.19
C LYS A 8 2.95 27.53 26.31
N ASN A 9 3.19 28.08 27.50
CA ASN A 9 3.61 27.33 28.69
C ASN A 9 2.58 26.28 29.13
N ILE A 10 1.28 26.54 28.97
CA ILE A 10 0.22 25.58 29.31
C ILE A 10 0.20 24.42 28.33
N GLU A 11 0.47 24.67 27.04
CA GLU A 11 0.49 23.62 26.02
C GLU A 11 1.68 22.66 26.23
N GLU A 12 2.85 23.20 26.54
CA GLU A 12 4.05 22.41 26.86
C GLU A 12 3.88 21.57 28.15
N GLU A 13 3.27 22.16 29.19
CA GLU A 13 2.94 21.44 30.43
C GLU A 13 1.96 20.28 30.14
N LEU A 14 0.89 20.53 29.37
CA LEU A 14 -0.09 19.51 28.99
C LEU A 14 0.53 18.40 28.13
N ASP A 15 1.43 18.72 27.21
CA ASP A 15 2.12 17.72 26.40
C ASP A 15 3.06 16.86 27.24
N SER A 16 3.76 17.45 28.21
CA SER A 16 4.59 16.72 29.17
C SER A 16 3.76 15.76 30.03
N ASP A 17 2.57 16.20 30.48
CA ASP A 17 1.62 15.40 31.23
C ASP A 17 1.06 14.26 30.37
N ILE A 18 0.72 14.52 29.11
CA ILE A 18 0.25 13.48 28.17
C ILE A 18 1.32 12.43 27.95
N VAL A 19 2.58 12.82 27.80
CA VAL A 19 3.71 11.88 27.65
C VAL A 19 3.88 11.04 28.92
N SER A 20 3.80 11.67 30.10
CA SER A 20 3.86 11.00 31.41
C SER A 20 2.73 9.99 31.58
N ILE A 21 1.48 10.39 31.34
CA ILE A 21 0.29 9.53 31.41
C ILE A 21 0.41 8.35 30.43
N ARG A 22 0.85 8.61 29.19
CA ARG A 22 1.08 7.54 28.19
C ARG A 22 2.16 6.56 28.66
N ALA A 23 3.23 7.04 29.29
CA ALA A 23 4.27 6.19 29.85
C ALA A 23 3.74 5.34 31.02
N GLU A 24 2.93 5.93 31.91
CA GLU A 24 2.30 5.23 33.02
C GLU A 24 1.31 4.16 32.53
N ILE A 25 0.47 4.46 31.54
CA ILE A 25 -0.43 3.47 30.91
C ILE A 25 0.37 2.28 30.39
N ARG A 26 1.49 2.51 29.68
CA ARG A 26 2.34 1.42 29.18
C ARG A 26 2.93 0.61 30.34
N ASN A 27 3.32 1.25 31.43
CA ASN A 27 3.86 0.59 32.61
C ASN A 27 2.79 -0.28 33.31
N LEU A 28 1.60 0.26 33.53
CA LEU A 28 0.46 -0.47 34.11
C LEU A 28 0.04 -1.65 33.21
N GLN A 29 0.02 -1.48 31.89
CA GLN A 29 -0.25 -2.56 30.96
C GLN A 29 0.80 -3.67 31.04
N ARG A 30 2.10 -3.31 31.15
CA ARG A 30 3.19 -4.26 31.34
C ARG A 30 3.05 -5.01 32.67
N LYS A 31 2.77 -4.30 33.76
CA LYS A 31 2.54 -4.88 35.09
C LYS A 31 1.33 -5.81 35.10
N ARG A 32 0.22 -5.41 34.46
CA ARG A 32 -0.96 -6.26 34.29
C ARG A 32 -0.60 -7.54 33.55
N ARG A 33 0.12 -7.45 32.42
CA ARG A 33 0.54 -8.63 31.66
C ARG A 33 1.40 -9.57 32.50
N LEU A 34 2.35 -9.04 33.27
CA LEU A 34 3.23 -9.82 34.13
C LEU A 34 2.46 -10.50 35.27
N LEU A 35 1.60 -9.76 35.98
CA LEU A 35 0.76 -10.31 37.04
C LEU A 35 -0.23 -11.35 36.51
N SER A 36 -0.86 -11.09 35.35
CA SER A 36 -1.73 -12.08 34.69
C SER A 36 -0.96 -13.34 34.33
N SER A 37 0.25 -13.24 33.77
CA SER A 37 1.08 -14.43 33.50
C SER A 37 1.50 -15.15 34.78
N SER A 38 1.82 -14.42 35.85
CA SER A 38 2.21 -15.00 37.13
C SER A 38 1.05 -15.71 37.82
N LEU A 39 -0.16 -15.16 37.74
CA LEU A 39 -1.38 -15.78 38.27
C LEU A 39 -1.75 -17.04 37.47
N LEU A 40 -1.73 -16.95 36.14
CA LEU A 40 -2.00 -18.09 35.26
C LEU A 40 -0.98 -19.22 35.42
N ASN A 41 0.29 -18.88 35.72
CA ASN A 41 1.35 -19.86 35.99
C ASN A 41 1.42 -20.29 37.47
N SER A 42 0.61 -19.72 38.36
CA SER A 42 0.65 -20.10 39.77
C SER A 42 0.14 -21.53 39.96
N ASP A 43 0.85 -22.32 40.77
CA ASP A 43 0.52 -23.73 40.99
C ASP A 43 -0.87 -23.93 41.59
N ASN A 44 -1.33 -23.01 42.43
CA ASN A 44 -2.66 -23.07 43.04
C ASN A 44 -3.78 -22.84 42.01
N PHE A 45 -3.59 -21.88 41.11
CA PHE A 45 -4.54 -21.63 40.02
C PHE A 45 -4.54 -22.78 39.03
N GLN A 46 -3.36 -23.31 38.68
CA GLN A 46 -3.21 -24.48 37.82
C GLN A 46 -3.85 -25.74 38.43
N LYS A 47 -3.71 -25.97 39.74
CA LYS A 47 -4.40 -27.06 40.46
C LYS A 47 -5.91 -26.88 40.44
N CYS A 48 -6.43 -25.71 40.84
CA CYS A 48 -7.86 -25.41 40.78
C CYS A 48 -8.42 -25.56 39.35
N LEU A 49 -7.66 -25.13 38.33
CA LEU A 49 -8.05 -25.26 36.93
C LEU A 49 -8.10 -26.73 36.51
N ARG A 50 -7.12 -27.55 36.90
CA ARG A 50 -7.12 -28.99 36.64
C ARG A 50 -8.26 -29.71 37.37
N ASP A 51 -8.52 -29.36 38.62
CA ASP A 51 -9.61 -29.93 39.42
C ASP A 51 -10.98 -29.53 38.86
N TYR A 52 -11.10 -28.29 38.37
CA TYR A 52 -12.29 -27.80 37.66
C TYR A 52 -12.47 -28.49 36.29
N GLN A 53 -11.39 -28.73 35.55
CA GLN A 53 -11.40 -29.51 34.30
C GLN A 53 -11.72 -30.99 34.53
N ALA A 54 -11.32 -31.56 35.67
CA ALA A 54 -11.62 -32.94 36.04
C ALA A 54 -13.07 -33.11 36.56
N SER A 55 -13.62 -32.10 37.23
CA SER A 55 -14.97 -32.10 37.80
C SER A 55 -16.07 -31.68 36.82
N LYS A 56 -15.74 -30.91 35.76
CA LYS A 56 -16.69 -30.61 34.67
C LYS A 56 -16.52 -31.58 33.51
N PRO A 57 -17.59 -32.23 33.02
CA PRO A 57 -17.52 -32.97 31.78
C PRO A 57 -17.15 -32.00 30.66
N ILE A 58 -16.09 -32.33 29.91
CA ILE A 58 -15.51 -31.59 28.78
C ILE A 58 -16.61 -30.94 27.92
N SER A 59 -17.73 -31.62 27.73
CA SER A 59 -18.93 -31.19 27.00
C SER A 59 -19.55 -29.82 27.34
N SER A 60 -19.33 -29.24 28.53
CA SER A 60 -19.98 -27.98 28.94
C SER A 60 -19.15 -26.73 28.63
N LEU A 61 -17.83 -26.79 28.78
CA LEU A 61 -16.93 -25.74 28.29
C LEU A 61 -16.64 -25.88 26.79
N ASP A 62 -16.65 -27.10 26.23
CA ASP A 62 -16.47 -27.30 24.78
C ASP A 62 -17.58 -26.61 23.98
N LYS A 63 -18.81 -26.53 24.50
CA LYS A 63 -19.91 -25.91 23.73
C LYS A 63 -19.66 -24.44 23.37
N ASP A 64 -18.97 -23.69 24.24
CA ASP A 64 -18.69 -22.26 24.03
C ASP A 64 -17.24 -21.98 23.63
N VAL A 65 -16.27 -22.78 24.10
CA VAL A 65 -14.85 -22.65 23.72
C VAL A 65 -14.57 -23.28 22.35
N SER A 66 -15.19 -24.42 22.03
CA SER A 66 -15.03 -25.07 20.72
C SER A 66 -15.46 -24.18 19.55
N PRO A 67 -16.58 -23.44 19.56
CA PRO A 67 -16.91 -22.55 18.45
C PRO A 67 -15.93 -21.38 18.33
N LEU A 68 -15.41 -20.83 19.44
CA LEU A 68 -14.40 -19.78 19.40
C LEU A 68 -13.07 -20.30 18.83
N VAL A 69 -12.61 -21.46 19.26
CA VAL A 69 -11.38 -22.09 18.76
C VAL A 69 -11.54 -22.48 17.28
N ARG A 70 -12.70 -23.01 16.88
CA ARG A 70 -13.01 -23.30 15.47
C ARG A 70 -13.08 -22.02 14.63
N ALA A 71 -13.68 -20.95 15.15
CA ALA A 71 -13.74 -19.66 14.47
C ALA A 71 -12.35 -19.06 14.32
N ALA A 72 -11.51 -19.12 15.36
CA ALA A 72 -10.11 -18.71 15.32
C ALA A 72 -9.30 -19.53 14.30
N GLY A 73 -9.50 -20.86 14.27
CA GLY A 73 -8.88 -21.75 13.28
C GLY A 73 -9.28 -21.37 11.84
N LYS A 74 -10.58 -21.23 11.56
CA LYS A 74 -11.09 -20.78 10.25
C LYS A 74 -10.56 -19.39 9.86
N HIS A 75 -10.44 -18.49 10.83
CA HIS A 75 -9.89 -17.16 10.60
C HIS A 75 -8.39 -17.21 10.28
N ALA A 76 -7.62 -18.04 11.00
CA ALA A 76 -6.21 -18.28 10.73
C ALA A 76 -6.00 -18.88 9.33
N GLU A 77 -6.78 -19.89 8.96
CA GLU A 77 -6.78 -20.47 7.60
C GLU A 77 -7.06 -19.40 6.54
N THR A 78 -8.11 -18.59 6.73
CA THR A 78 -8.46 -17.50 5.81
C THR A 78 -7.31 -16.49 5.69
N ASN A 79 -6.65 -16.16 6.79
CA ASN A 79 -5.50 -15.27 6.78
C ASN A 79 -4.29 -15.90 6.08
N HIS A 80 -4.03 -17.20 6.23
CA HIS A 80 -3.00 -17.89 5.47
C HIS A 80 -3.23 -17.81 3.97
N TYR A 81 -4.46 -18.04 3.50
CA TYR A 81 -4.79 -17.87 2.07
C TYR A 81 -4.55 -16.43 1.59
N ARG A 82 -4.90 -15.44 2.41
CA ARG A 82 -4.72 -14.02 2.07
C ARG A 82 -3.24 -13.63 1.99
N VAL A 83 -2.41 -14.12 2.91
CA VAL A 83 -0.96 -13.88 2.89
C VAL A 83 -0.30 -14.60 1.72
N ALA A 84 -0.65 -15.86 1.48
CA ALA A 84 0.00 -16.69 0.46
C ALA A 84 -0.36 -16.27 -0.97
N PHE A 85 -1.62 -15.95 -1.24
CA PHE A 85 -2.09 -15.68 -2.60
C PHE A 85 -2.26 -14.19 -2.91
N SER A 86 -2.32 -13.31 -1.89
CA SER A 86 -2.54 -11.86 -2.01
C SER A 86 -3.89 -11.46 -2.63
N ALA A 87 -4.50 -12.29 -3.48
CA ALA A 87 -5.83 -12.10 -4.04
C ALA A 87 -6.77 -13.22 -3.59
N THR A 88 -7.88 -12.85 -2.94
CA THR A 88 -8.89 -13.79 -2.47
C THR A 88 -10.29 -13.33 -2.80
N THR A 89 -11.20 -14.28 -2.98
CA THR A 89 -12.62 -13.99 -3.23
C THR A 89 -13.44 -14.25 -1.98
N PHE A 90 -14.50 -13.45 -1.79
CA PHE A 90 -15.45 -13.60 -0.69
C PHE A 90 -16.87 -13.29 -1.17
N PRO A 91 -17.89 -13.97 -0.63
CA PRO A 91 -19.28 -13.62 -0.93
C PRO A 91 -19.63 -12.27 -0.26
N PHE A 92 -20.33 -11.40 -0.98
CA PHE A 92 -20.83 -10.14 -0.44
C PHE A 92 -22.29 -9.95 -0.84
N LYS A 93 -23.14 -9.55 0.11
CA LYS A 93 -24.55 -9.26 -0.17
C LYS A 93 -24.74 -7.74 -0.21
N ASP A 94 -25.19 -7.23 -1.34
CA ASP A 94 -25.58 -5.84 -1.50
C ASP A 94 -26.72 -5.52 -0.52
N PRO A 95 -26.53 -4.57 0.42
CA PRO A 95 -27.56 -4.19 1.38
C PRO A 95 -28.69 -3.36 0.76
N SER A 96 -28.54 -2.91 -0.50
CA SER A 96 -29.56 -2.05 -1.11
C SER A 96 -30.87 -2.81 -1.39
N PRO A 97 -32.03 -2.26 -1.01
CA PRO A 97 -33.32 -2.93 -1.18
C PRO A 97 -33.75 -3.05 -2.66
N ASN A 98 -33.14 -2.27 -3.54
CA ASN A 98 -33.46 -2.21 -4.98
C ASN A 98 -32.54 -3.08 -5.83
N SER A 99 -31.67 -3.89 -5.22
CA SER A 99 -30.72 -4.73 -5.95
C SER A 99 -31.43 -5.93 -6.58
N GLU A 100 -31.49 -5.99 -7.91
CA GLU A 100 -32.07 -7.14 -8.63
C GLU A 100 -31.27 -8.45 -8.36
N ASN A 101 -29.95 -8.33 -8.16
CA ASN A 101 -29.05 -9.44 -7.84
C ASN A 101 -28.22 -9.07 -6.60
N PRO A 102 -28.73 -9.35 -5.38
CA PRO A 102 -28.07 -8.92 -4.16
C PRO A 102 -26.76 -9.68 -3.90
N ASN A 103 -26.57 -10.85 -4.50
CA ASN A 103 -25.36 -11.64 -4.31
C ASN A 103 -24.25 -11.16 -5.25
N LEU A 104 -23.25 -10.51 -4.67
CA LEU A 104 -22.04 -10.04 -5.33
C LEU A 104 -20.85 -10.96 -5.00
N LEU A 105 -19.95 -11.10 -5.95
CA LEU A 105 -18.65 -11.72 -5.73
C LEU A 105 -17.65 -10.62 -5.38
N GLY A 106 -17.21 -10.60 -4.12
CA GLY A 106 -16.14 -9.74 -3.66
C GLY A 106 -14.77 -10.31 -4.00
N LEU A 107 -13.88 -9.45 -4.45
CA LEU A 107 -12.46 -9.70 -4.62
C LEU A 107 -11.71 -8.78 -3.67
N ARG A 108 -10.78 -9.35 -2.91
CA ARG A 108 -9.85 -8.65 -2.04
C ARG A 108 -8.44 -8.82 -2.58
N ILE A 109 -7.71 -7.72 -2.72
CA ILE A 109 -6.28 -7.72 -3.08
C ILE A 109 -5.52 -7.05 -1.94
N ASP A 110 -4.69 -7.84 -1.26
CA ASP A 110 -3.77 -7.40 -0.21
C ASP A 110 -2.37 -7.24 -0.83
N VAL A 111 -1.78 -6.05 -0.76
CA VAL A 111 -0.40 -5.80 -1.25
C VAL A 111 0.53 -5.62 -0.06
N CYS A 112 1.60 -6.42 -0.02
CA CYS A 112 2.66 -6.31 1.00
C CYS A 112 3.63 -5.19 0.59
N ALA A 113 3.82 -4.21 1.47
CA ALA A 113 4.79 -3.14 1.28
C ALA A 113 6.19 -3.60 1.71
N ARG A 114 7.24 -2.84 1.32
CA ARG A 114 8.63 -3.12 1.67
C ARG A 114 8.89 -3.29 3.17
N ASN A 115 8.12 -2.64 4.04
CA ASN A 115 8.25 -2.76 5.51
C ASN A 115 7.69 -4.08 6.08
N GLY A 116 7.27 -5.02 5.24
CA GLY A 116 6.72 -6.32 5.64
C GLY A 116 5.28 -6.24 6.15
N ARG A 117 4.64 -5.08 6.08
CA ARG A 117 3.22 -4.90 6.44
C ARG A 117 2.35 -4.90 5.20
N PHE A 118 1.12 -5.36 5.37
CA PHE A 118 0.10 -5.25 4.33
C PHE A 118 -0.50 -3.84 4.33
N THR A 119 -0.57 -3.26 3.14
CA THR A 119 -1.27 -2.00 2.89
C THR A 119 -2.78 -2.18 3.02
N LYS A 120 -3.53 -1.06 2.97
CA LYS A 120 -4.99 -1.12 2.98
C LYS A 120 -5.47 -1.99 1.81
N PRO A 121 -6.31 -3.02 2.06
CA PRO A 121 -6.80 -3.91 1.02
C PRO A 121 -7.60 -3.16 -0.05
N TYR A 122 -7.42 -3.59 -1.30
CA TYR A 122 -8.27 -3.15 -2.39
C TYR A 122 -9.43 -4.12 -2.58
N TYR A 123 -10.61 -3.57 -2.80
CA TYR A 123 -11.82 -4.34 -3.03
C TYR A 123 -12.37 -4.10 -4.43
N VAL A 124 -12.84 -5.17 -5.07
CA VAL A 124 -13.63 -5.13 -6.29
C VAL A 124 -14.86 -5.99 -6.08
N LEU A 125 -16.04 -5.41 -6.29
CA LEU A 125 -17.31 -6.13 -6.21
C LEU A 125 -17.79 -6.41 -7.63
N LEU A 126 -18.04 -7.69 -7.92
CA LEU A 126 -18.52 -8.16 -9.22
C LEU A 126 -19.99 -8.57 -9.10
N LYS A 127 -20.81 -8.06 -10.00
CA LYS A 127 -22.22 -8.47 -10.15
C LYS A 127 -22.36 -9.46 -11.29
N ARG A 128 -23.32 -10.37 -11.19
CA ARG A 128 -23.69 -11.27 -12.28
C ARG A 128 -24.63 -10.56 -13.25
N VAL A 129 -24.36 -10.68 -14.55
CA VAL A 129 -25.17 -10.08 -15.62
C VAL A 129 -26.43 -10.94 -15.85
N ARG A 130 -27.59 -10.29 -16.03
CA ARG A 130 -28.87 -10.96 -16.28
C ARG A 130 -28.89 -11.64 -17.65
N GLY A 131 -29.48 -12.84 -17.73
CA GLY A 131 -29.69 -13.57 -18.98
C GLY A 131 -28.55 -14.51 -19.39
N GLU A 132 -27.36 -14.40 -18.79
CA GLU A 132 -26.26 -15.34 -19.02
C GLU A 132 -25.69 -15.87 -17.71
N GLU A 133 -25.78 -17.19 -17.51
CA GLU A 133 -25.59 -17.80 -16.19
C GLU A 133 -24.17 -17.72 -15.59
N LYS A 134 -23.18 -17.16 -16.28
CA LYS A 134 -21.80 -17.13 -15.74
C LYS A 134 -21.02 -15.86 -16.03
N ARG A 135 -21.67 -14.78 -16.49
CA ARG A 135 -20.96 -13.52 -16.77
C ARG A 135 -20.94 -12.58 -15.59
N LEU A 136 -19.78 -12.02 -15.32
CA LEU A 136 -19.49 -11.04 -14.28
C LEU A 136 -19.24 -9.67 -14.90
N GLN A 137 -19.65 -8.63 -14.17
CA GLN A 137 -19.42 -7.23 -14.47
C GLN A 137 -18.91 -6.53 -13.22
N VAL A 138 -18.03 -5.54 -13.37
CA VAL A 138 -17.58 -4.72 -12.24
C VAL A 138 -18.74 -3.84 -11.76
N HIS A 139 -19.06 -3.92 -10.47
CA HIS A 139 -20.08 -3.10 -9.83
C HIS A 139 -19.47 -1.88 -9.11
N ARG A 140 -18.53 -2.13 -8.20
CA ARG A 140 -17.81 -1.09 -7.44
C ARG A 140 -16.39 -1.53 -7.14
N HIS A 141 -15.48 -0.57 -6.95
CA HIS A 141 -14.10 -0.87 -6.59
C HIS A 141 -13.46 0.26 -5.78
N THR A 142 -12.37 -0.06 -5.07
CA THR A 142 -11.51 0.90 -4.37
C THR A 142 -10.16 1.11 -5.08
N ILE A 143 -10.04 0.65 -6.32
CA ILE A 143 -8.83 0.78 -7.15
C ILE A 143 -8.57 2.25 -7.52
N PRO A 144 -7.32 2.75 -7.41
CA PRO A 144 -6.97 4.11 -7.81
C PRO A 144 -7.33 4.43 -9.28
N ALA A 145 -7.75 5.67 -9.54
CA ALA A 145 -8.31 6.08 -10.84
C ALA A 145 -7.35 5.95 -12.03
N PHE A 146 -6.03 6.01 -11.81
CA PHE A 146 -5.04 5.83 -12.88
C PHE A 146 -4.98 4.39 -13.40
N ILE A 147 -5.48 3.40 -12.64
CA ILE A 147 -5.70 2.04 -13.13
C ILE A 147 -7.08 1.97 -13.77
N SER A 148 -7.09 1.91 -15.10
CA SER A 148 -8.34 1.92 -15.87
C SER A 148 -9.07 0.59 -15.79
N MET A 149 -10.03 0.50 -14.88
CA MET A 149 -10.88 -0.68 -14.68
C MET A 149 -11.73 -1.00 -15.92
N GLU A 150 -12.16 0.01 -16.68
CA GLU A 150 -12.90 -0.20 -17.93
C GLU A 150 -12.07 -0.93 -18.99
N LYS A 151 -10.78 -0.61 -19.11
CA LYS A 151 -9.88 -1.30 -20.05
C LYS A 151 -9.70 -2.76 -19.65
N LEU A 152 -9.54 -3.02 -18.35
CA LEU A 152 -9.42 -4.38 -17.81
C LEU A 152 -10.73 -5.17 -17.99
N GLU A 153 -11.88 -4.54 -17.75
CA GLU A 153 -13.18 -5.17 -17.96
C GLU A 153 -13.42 -5.51 -19.42
N ARG A 154 -13.17 -4.59 -20.36
CA ARG A 154 -13.30 -4.87 -21.80
C ARG A 154 -12.34 -5.97 -22.27
N ALA A 155 -11.14 -6.06 -21.69
CA ALA A 155 -10.14 -7.05 -22.08
C ALA A 155 -10.40 -8.46 -21.52
N PHE A 156 -10.86 -8.57 -20.27
CA PHE A 156 -10.94 -9.85 -19.56
C PHE A 156 -12.36 -10.28 -19.18
N LEU A 157 -13.30 -9.34 -19.09
CA LEU A 157 -14.71 -9.56 -18.77
C LEU A 157 -15.63 -9.03 -19.89
N PRO A 158 -15.43 -9.41 -21.17
CA PRO A 158 -16.22 -8.89 -22.27
C PRO A 158 -17.70 -9.22 -22.11
N LEU A 159 -18.54 -8.18 -22.20
CA LEU A 159 -19.98 -8.32 -22.31
C LEU A 159 -20.38 -8.51 -23.78
N PRO A 160 -21.42 -9.30 -24.07
CA PRO A 160 -21.94 -9.42 -25.41
C PRO A 160 -22.49 -8.05 -25.84
N SER A 161 -22.12 -7.59 -27.03
CA SER A 161 -22.71 -6.38 -27.60
C SER A 161 -24.19 -6.64 -27.85
N ILE A 162 -25.07 -5.90 -27.17
CA ILE A 162 -26.53 -5.97 -27.30
C ILE A 162 -27.01 -5.63 -28.74
N GLY A 163 -26.14 -5.17 -29.64
CA GLY A 163 -26.49 -4.70 -30.99
C GLY A 163 -25.86 -5.43 -32.18
N LYS A 164 -25.13 -6.54 -32.01
CA LYS A 164 -24.47 -7.25 -33.13
C LYS A 164 -24.81 -8.75 -33.22
N ALA A 165 -25.97 -9.14 -32.71
CA ALA A 165 -26.44 -10.53 -32.79
C ALA A 165 -27.15 -10.89 -34.10
N ALA A 166 -27.35 -9.94 -35.03
CA ALA A 166 -28.19 -10.16 -36.22
C ALA A 166 -27.45 -10.14 -37.58
N ALA A 167 -26.14 -9.91 -37.65
CA ALA A 167 -25.49 -9.65 -38.95
C ALA A 167 -24.18 -10.39 -39.28
N GLU A 168 -23.59 -11.21 -38.40
CA GLU A 168 -22.36 -11.94 -38.77
C GLU A 168 -22.32 -13.34 -38.16
N ASP A 169 -23.09 -14.26 -38.72
CA ASP A 169 -22.99 -15.70 -38.43
C ASP A 169 -21.85 -16.39 -39.24
N VAL A 170 -20.78 -15.63 -39.55
CA VAL A 170 -19.56 -16.13 -40.20
C VAL A 170 -18.32 -15.56 -39.49
N LEU A 171 -18.20 -15.78 -38.18
CA LEU A 171 -17.03 -15.34 -37.42
C LEU A 171 -15.94 -16.43 -37.39
N LYS A 172 -14.79 -16.08 -37.99
CA LYS A 172 -13.54 -16.86 -38.03
C LYS A 172 -13.20 -17.49 -36.65
N PRO A 173 -12.63 -18.72 -36.58
CA PRO A 173 -12.43 -19.49 -35.34
C PRO A 173 -11.70 -18.73 -34.22
N TRP A 174 -10.78 -17.82 -34.56
CA TRP A 174 -10.03 -17.01 -33.60
C TRP A 174 -10.93 -16.10 -32.73
N LYS A 175 -12.06 -15.61 -33.27
CA LYS A 175 -12.97 -14.72 -32.53
C LYS A 175 -13.85 -15.44 -31.49
N LYS A 176 -13.97 -16.77 -31.53
CA LYS A 176 -14.75 -17.53 -30.52
C LYS A 176 -14.14 -17.44 -29.11
N ASN A 177 -12.81 -17.31 -29.02
CA ASN A 177 -12.11 -17.15 -27.74
C ASN A 177 -12.22 -15.72 -27.16
N ALA A 178 -12.57 -14.73 -27.97
CA ALA A 178 -12.70 -13.34 -27.52
C ALA A 178 -13.97 -13.08 -26.67
N ASN A 179 -14.92 -14.02 -26.67
CA ASN A 179 -16.17 -13.90 -25.92
C ASN A 179 -16.14 -14.61 -24.55
N LYS A 180 -15.05 -15.33 -24.22
CA LYS A 180 -14.93 -16.04 -22.95
C LYS A 180 -14.36 -15.12 -21.88
N GLN A 181 -15.12 -14.90 -20.82
CA GLN A 181 -14.61 -14.18 -19.65
C GLN A 181 -13.55 -15.00 -18.92
N ASP A 182 -12.48 -14.32 -18.48
CA ASP A 182 -11.41 -14.92 -17.69
C ASP A 182 -11.15 -14.07 -16.44
N LEU A 183 -11.86 -14.43 -15.37
CA LEU A 183 -11.70 -13.79 -14.06
C LEU A 183 -10.27 -13.96 -13.52
N THR A 184 -9.63 -15.11 -13.76
CA THR A 184 -8.30 -15.37 -13.21
C THR A 184 -7.26 -14.44 -13.83
N ARG A 185 -7.33 -14.20 -15.15
CA ARG A 185 -6.48 -13.22 -15.83
C ARG A 185 -6.79 -11.80 -15.40
N PHE A 186 -8.07 -11.44 -15.26
CA PHE A 186 -8.48 -10.14 -14.74
C PHE A 186 -7.84 -9.85 -13.38
N VAL A 187 -8.01 -10.77 -12.43
CA VAL A 187 -7.46 -10.65 -11.06
C VAL A 187 -5.95 -10.60 -11.08
N ARG A 188 -5.30 -11.46 -11.88
CA ARG A 188 -3.84 -11.51 -11.99
C ARG A 188 -3.26 -10.20 -12.52
N GLU A 189 -3.90 -9.64 -13.56
CA GLU A 189 -3.46 -8.39 -14.17
C GLU A 189 -3.70 -7.19 -13.24
N LEU A 190 -4.86 -7.13 -12.58
CA LEU A 190 -5.14 -6.10 -11.58
C LEU A 190 -4.15 -6.14 -10.42
N ARG A 191 -3.88 -7.35 -9.88
CA ARG A 191 -2.87 -7.56 -8.84
C ARG A 191 -1.49 -7.12 -9.31
N ARG A 192 -1.12 -7.45 -10.55
CA ARG A 192 0.16 -7.04 -11.15
C ARG A 192 0.28 -5.51 -11.18
N GLN A 193 -0.75 -4.80 -11.66
CA GLN A 193 -0.72 -3.34 -11.75
C GLN A 193 -0.63 -2.67 -10.37
N LEU A 194 -1.39 -3.15 -9.39
CA LEU A 194 -1.30 -2.67 -8.01
C LEU A 194 0.08 -2.93 -7.39
N ALA A 195 0.59 -4.16 -7.50
CA ALA A 195 1.90 -4.51 -6.97
C ALA A 195 3.02 -3.70 -7.62
N THR A 196 2.98 -3.53 -8.94
CA THR A 196 3.94 -2.69 -9.68
C THR A 196 3.87 -1.23 -9.24
N TRP A 197 2.67 -0.69 -8.97
CA TRP A 197 2.55 0.67 -8.46
C TRP A 197 3.15 0.81 -7.06
N HIS A 198 2.86 -0.10 -6.13
CA HIS A 198 3.47 -0.12 -4.80
C HIS A 198 5.00 -0.27 -4.86
N LEU A 199 5.52 -1.12 -5.75
CA LEU A 199 6.97 -1.24 -5.96
C LEU A 199 7.62 0.08 -6.42
N ARG A 200 6.92 0.87 -7.26
CA ARG A 200 7.42 2.19 -7.68
C ARG A 200 7.43 3.20 -6.54
N MET A 201 6.36 3.22 -5.72
CA MET A 201 6.33 4.04 -4.51
C MET A 201 7.45 3.65 -3.54
N ASP A 202 7.63 2.35 -3.30
CA ASP A 202 8.68 1.82 -2.43
C ASP A 202 10.08 2.16 -2.96
N ALA A 203 10.29 2.11 -4.29
CA ALA A 203 11.55 2.51 -4.90
C ALA A 203 11.84 4.00 -4.70
N VAL A 204 10.86 4.87 -4.89
CA VAL A 204 11.00 6.32 -4.62
C VAL A 204 11.33 6.56 -3.15
N ASN A 205 10.61 5.90 -2.24
CA ASN A 205 10.84 6.00 -0.80
C ASN A 205 12.23 5.47 -0.39
N LEU A 206 12.72 4.40 -1.03
CA LEU A 206 14.06 3.90 -0.82
C LEU A 206 15.14 4.90 -1.25
N LEU A 207 14.98 5.54 -2.42
CA LEU A 207 15.93 6.57 -2.88
C LEU A 207 15.97 7.75 -1.91
N ARG A 208 14.79 8.19 -1.49
CA ARG A 208 14.57 9.20 -0.46
C ARG A 208 15.31 8.85 0.83
N GLU A 209 15.12 7.64 1.36
CA GLU A 209 15.83 7.16 2.55
C GLU A 209 17.34 7.17 2.37
N LYS A 210 17.85 6.74 1.22
CA LYS A 210 19.30 6.77 0.90
C LYS A 210 19.87 8.18 0.81
N LEU A 211 19.06 9.17 0.45
CA LEU A 211 19.45 10.58 0.38
C LEU A 211 19.27 11.32 1.72
N GLY A 212 18.60 10.70 2.69
CA GLY A 212 18.25 11.28 3.98
C GLY A 212 17.00 12.15 3.89
N VAL A 213 15.84 11.61 4.27
CA VAL A 213 14.58 12.38 4.35
C VAL A 213 14.37 12.91 5.75
N LEU A 214 14.14 14.21 5.82
CA LEU A 214 13.58 14.91 6.96
C LEU A 214 12.06 14.98 6.77
N ARG A 215 11.31 14.56 7.76
CA ARG A 215 9.84 14.68 7.78
C ARG A 215 9.46 15.73 8.79
N ARG A 216 8.58 16.65 8.40
CA ARG A 216 8.06 17.65 9.32
C ARG A 216 7.14 16.95 10.31
N SER A 217 7.60 16.77 11.55
CA SER A 217 6.73 16.34 12.63
C SER A 217 5.93 17.55 13.14
N VAL A 218 4.72 17.32 13.66
CA VAL A 218 3.75 18.37 14.06
C VAL A 218 4.23 19.22 15.26
N GLY A 219 5.48 19.07 15.74
CA GLY A 219 5.95 19.66 17.00
C GLY A 219 7.23 20.51 16.99
N GLU A 220 7.94 20.69 15.87
CA GLU A 220 9.16 21.54 15.86
C GLU A 220 9.05 22.63 14.80
N TYR A 221 8.62 23.83 15.24
CA TYR A 221 8.73 25.07 14.47
C TYR A 221 10.11 25.68 14.69
N HIS A 222 11.11 25.22 13.94
CA HIS A 222 12.29 26.05 13.69
C HIS A 222 12.10 26.74 12.34
N ASP A 223 11.57 27.96 12.39
CA ASP A 223 11.28 28.84 11.25
C ASP A 223 12.54 29.58 10.73
N ASP A 224 13.74 29.05 10.99
CA ASP A 224 15.01 29.79 10.80
C ASP A 224 15.80 29.40 9.54
N ASP A 225 15.44 28.30 8.88
CA ASP A 225 16.10 27.88 7.65
C ASP A 225 15.16 28.21 6.49
N GLY A 226 15.47 29.21 5.65
CA GLY A 226 14.66 29.64 4.49
C GLY A 226 14.51 28.60 3.36
N GLU A 227 14.41 27.32 3.70
CA GLU A 227 14.43 26.15 2.84
C GLU A 227 13.04 25.54 2.70
N VAL A 228 12.69 25.21 1.46
CA VAL A 228 11.31 24.88 1.07
C VAL A 228 10.97 23.42 1.40
N TRP A 229 9.90 23.23 2.16
CA TRP A 229 9.27 21.94 2.40
C TRP A 229 8.33 21.58 1.26
N TYR A 230 8.32 20.30 0.85
CA TYR A 230 7.46 19.82 -0.23
C TYR A 230 6.43 18.84 0.31
N ARG A 231 5.17 19.01 -0.10
CA ARG A 231 4.11 18.06 0.22
C ARG A 231 4.34 16.72 -0.46
N ASP A 232 4.34 15.64 0.31
CA ASP A 232 4.51 14.31 -0.25
C ASP A 232 3.21 13.81 -0.91
N ILE A 233 3.24 13.72 -2.23
CA ILE A 233 2.12 13.21 -3.04
C ILE A 233 1.88 11.72 -2.77
N LEU A 234 2.85 11.01 -2.19
CA LEU A 234 2.73 9.58 -1.86
C LEU A 234 2.12 9.33 -0.48
N SER A 235 2.00 10.35 0.37
CA SER A 235 1.46 10.24 1.73
C SER A 235 -0.01 10.64 1.77
N ASP A 236 -0.85 9.76 2.29
CA ASP A 236 -2.29 10.05 2.51
C ASP A 236 -2.47 11.20 3.54
N ASP A 237 -1.55 11.33 4.48
CA ASP A 237 -1.62 12.26 5.62
C ASP A 237 -1.07 13.68 5.31
N GLN A 238 -0.84 14.00 4.03
CA GLN A 238 -0.31 15.30 3.58
C GLN A 238 1.02 15.69 4.23
N GLU A 239 1.86 14.70 4.58
CA GLU A 239 3.16 14.95 5.20
C GLU A 239 4.03 15.87 4.34
N GLU A 240 4.71 16.81 4.98
CA GLU A 240 5.74 17.63 4.36
C GLU A 240 7.11 16.97 4.54
N ILE A 241 7.83 16.84 3.42
CA ILE A 241 9.14 16.21 3.37
C ILE A 241 10.18 17.17 2.80
N ARG A 242 11.41 16.96 3.26
CA ARG A 242 12.60 17.63 2.76
C ARG A 242 13.76 16.64 2.71
N LEU A 243 14.70 16.82 1.78
CA LEU A 243 15.94 16.07 1.79
C LEU A 243 16.99 16.81 2.62
N ALA A 244 17.74 16.06 3.43
CA ALA A 244 18.94 16.57 4.08
C ALA A 244 20.03 16.85 3.04
N THR A 245 20.94 17.76 3.38
CA THR A 245 22.14 18.03 2.58
C THR A 245 22.89 16.72 2.38
N ASN A 246 23.07 16.33 1.13
CA ASN A 246 23.72 15.09 0.74
C ASN A 246 24.91 15.36 -0.18
N ASP A 247 25.86 14.43 -0.20
CA ASP A 247 27.09 14.53 -1.02
C ASP A 247 26.83 14.61 -2.53
N LEU A 248 25.60 14.29 -2.97
CA LEU A 248 25.18 14.34 -4.36
C LEU A 248 24.62 15.70 -4.79
N GLY A 249 24.43 16.63 -3.84
CA GLY A 249 23.82 17.93 -4.10
C GLY A 249 22.36 17.88 -4.52
N ILE A 250 21.64 16.77 -4.27
CA ILE A 250 20.22 16.61 -4.65
C ILE A 250 19.35 17.28 -3.58
N VAL A 251 18.61 18.31 -3.96
CA VAL A 251 17.73 19.06 -3.05
C VAL A 251 16.29 18.54 -3.04
N SER A 252 15.83 17.90 -4.13
CA SER A 252 14.47 17.38 -4.24
C SER A 252 14.40 16.08 -5.03
N LEU A 253 13.60 15.13 -4.54
CA LEU A 253 13.24 13.90 -5.22
C LEU A 253 11.76 13.61 -5.00
N SER A 254 10.97 13.81 -6.05
CA SER A 254 9.52 13.67 -5.99
C SER A 254 8.93 12.98 -7.21
N PRO A 255 7.92 12.11 -7.05
CA PRO A 255 7.18 11.60 -8.19
C PRO A 255 6.36 12.73 -8.82
N THR A 256 6.26 12.73 -10.15
CA THR A 256 5.47 13.73 -10.89
C THR A 256 3.96 13.52 -10.71
N ALA A 257 3.53 12.29 -10.42
CA ALA A 257 2.13 11.91 -10.27
C ALA A 257 1.99 10.72 -9.32
N LEU A 258 0.76 10.46 -8.86
CA LEU A 258 0.42 9.35 -7.94
C LEU A 258 0.85 7.98 -8.45
N GLU A 259 0.89 7.78 -9.78
CA GLU A 259 1.35 6.52 -10.38
C GLU A 259 2.84 6.25 -10.18
N ALA A 260 3.64 7.26 -9.79
CA ALA A 260 5.09 7.17 -9.58
C ALA A 260 5.87 6.62 -10.80
N THR A 261 5.33 6.76 -12.02
CA THR A 261 6.03 6.35 -13.26
C THR A 261 7.22 7.25 -13.54
N TYR A 262 7.07 8.55 -13.32
CA TYR A 262 8.09 9.55 -13.57
C TYR A 262 8.50 10.19 -12.25
N VAL A 263 9.80 10.26 -12.02
CA VAL A 263 10.40 10.87 -10.83
C VAL A 263 11.22 12.06 -11.28
N ARG A 264 11.01 13.20 -10.62
CA ARG A 264 11.77 14.43 -10.80
C ARG A 264 12.86 14.50 -9.74
N LEU A 265 14.03 14.95 -10.17
CA LEU A 265 15.21 15.23 -9.37
C LEU A 265 15.59 16.70 -9.58
N GLU A 266 15.99 17.38 -8.52
CA GLU A 266 16.53 18.73 -8.58
C GLU A 266 17.83 18.77 -7.78
N TRP A 267 18.84 19.41 -8.35
CA TRP A 267 20.14 19.61 -7.73
C TRP A 267 20.30 21.06 -7.29
N GLN A 268 21.18 21.28 -6.31
CA GLN A 268 21.51 22.59 -5.77
C GLN A 268 22.15 23.51 -6.82
N ASP A 269 22.85 22.94 -7.81
CA ASP A 269 23.48 23.66 -8.92
C ASP A 269 22.51 24.05 -10.04
N GLY A 270 21.20 23.85 -9.83
CA GLY A 270 20.16 24.19 -10.80
C GLY A 270 19.88 23.10 -11.85
N ARG A 271 20.61 21.98 -11.85
CA ARG A 271 20.26 20.84 -12.74
C ARG A 271 18.90 20.27 -12.36
N VAL A 272 18.14 19.88 -13.37
CA VAL A 272 16.85 19.19 -13.21
C VAL A 272 16.85 17.91 -14.01
N GLY A 273 16.48 16.82 -13.35
CA GLY A 273 16.43 15.50 -13.91
C GLY A 273 15.01 14.95 -13.87
N ARG A 274 14.67 14.12 -14.86
CA ARG A 274 13.48 13.27 -14.80
C ARG A 274 13.82 11.90 -15.33
N PHE A 275 13.44 10.86 -14.59
CA PHE A 275 13.58 9.49 -15.03
C PHE A 275 12.28 8.70 -14.92
N LYS A 276 12.16 7.68 -15.75
CA LYS A 276 10.98 6.82 -15.85
C LYS A 276 11.28 5.45 -15.24
N ILE A 277 10.45 5.02 -14.30
CA ILE A 277 10.52 3.69 -13.69
C ILE A 277 9.62 2.71 -14.46
N SER A 278 10.19 1.58 -14.84
CA SER A 278 9.51 0.47 -15.50
C SER A 278 8.61 -0.31 -14.53
N ASN A 279 7.80 -1.21 -15.10
CA ASN A 279 7.01 -2.15 -14.29
C ASN A 279 7.86 -3.17 -13.51
N THR A 280 9.14 -3.31 -13.86
CA THR A 280 10.10 -4.23 -13.24
C THR A 280 11.02 -3.52 -12.22
N GLY A 281 10.87 -2.21 -12.01
CA GLY A 281 11.73 -1.43 -11.12
C GLY A 281 13.08 -1.05 -11.75
N ALA A 282 13.14 -0.97 -13.08
CA ALA A 282 14.30 -0.47 -13.82
C ALA A 282 14.07 0.97 -14.31
N VAL A 283 15.14 1.74 -14.49
CA VAL A 283 15.11 3.08 -15.07
C VAL A 283 15.10 2.94 -16.60
N GLU A 284 13.94 3.12 -17.25
CA GLU A 284 13.83 2.94 -18.70
C GLU A 284 14.44 4.10 -19.48
N ARG A 285 14.28 5.31 -18.95
CA ARG A 285 14.70 6.56 -19.59
C ARG A 285 15.06 7.56 -18.52
N ALA A 286 16.09 8.36 -18.76
CA ALA A 286 16.44 9.51 -17.95
C ALA A 286 16.73 10.70 -18.87
N VAL A 287 16.39 11.90 -18.38
CA VAL A 287 16.74 13.17 -19.01
C VAL A 287 17.26 14.09 -17.92
N VAL A 288 18.42 14.72 -18.13
CA VAL A 288 19.02 15.68 -17.19
C VAL A 288 19.38 16.94 -17.96
N ILE A 289 18.95 18.09 -17.44
CA ILE A 289 19.18 19.41 -18.05
C ILE A 289 19.88 20.28 -17.00
N GLY A 290 21.04 20.83 -17.36
CA GLY A 290 21.77 21.84 -16.60
C GLY A 290 21.92 23.14 -17.37
N GLU A 291 22.81 24.03 -16.90
CA GLU A 291 23.08 25.32 -17.53
C GLU A 291 23.62 25.19 -18.97
N ASP A 292 24.51 24.23 -19.20
CA ASP A 292 25.08 23.92 -20.52
C ASP A 292 24.16 23.07 -21.41
N GLY A 293 22.89 22.92 -21.02
CA GLY A 293 21.90 22.11 -21.73
C GLY A 293 21.87 20.66 -21.23
N ARG A 294 21.68 19.72 -22.17
CA ARG A 294 21.36 18.33 -21.82
C ARG A 294 22.60 17.53 -21.42
N ASP A 295 22.63 17.07 -20.18
CA ASP A 295 23.72 16.28 -19.62
C ASP A 295 23.54 14.78 -19.93
N LYS A 296 24.07 14.35 -21.08
CA LYS A 296 24.02 12.95 -21.51
C LYS A 296 24.86 12.02 -20.62
N SER A 297 25.85 12.55 -19.92
CA SER A 297 26.73 11.75 -19.06
C SER A 297 25.97 11.27 -17.82
N LEU A 298 25.27 12.18 -17.14
CA LEU A 298 24.41 11.84 -16.02
C LEU A 298 23.22 10.97 -16.45
N GLU A 299 22.65 11.20 -17.64
CA GLU A 299 21.61 10.32 -18.20
C GLU A 299 22.08 8.87 -18.37
N ALA A 300 23.31 8.68 -18.85
CA ALA A 300 23.92 7.36 -18.99
C ALA A 300 24.17 6.70 -17.63
N VAL A 301 24.58 7.47 -16.61
CA VAL A 301 24.75 6.96 -15.23
C VAL A 301 23.41 6.53 -14.62
N LEU A 302 22.34 7.29 -14.84
CA LEU A 302 21.01 6.97 -14.32
C LEU A 302 20.43 5.70 -14.96
N THR A 303 20.70 5.46 -16.24
CA THR A 303 20.18 4.31 -17.01
C THR A 303 21.13 3.10 -17.08
N GLY A 304 22.41 3.28 -16.74
CA GLY A 304 23.46 2.29 -16.95
C GLY A 304 23.57 1.19 -15.90
N GLU A 305 24.65 0.39 -16.04
CA GLU A 305 24.99 -0.76 -15.18
C GLU A 305 23.87 -1.83 -15.16
N ASP A 306 23.23 -2.04 -14.02
CA ASP A 306 22.11 -2.97 -13.82
C ASP A 306 20.75 -2.34 -14.18
N GLY A 307 20.72 -1.03 -14.44
CA GLY A 307 19.52 -0.27 -14.76
C GLY A 307 18.46 -0.25 -13.65
N ARG A 308 18.73 -0.82 -12.46
CA ARG A 308 17.76 -0.88 -11.37
C ARG A 308 17.62 0.48 -10.70
N VAL A 309 16.41 0.77 -10.19
CA VAL A 309 16.17 2.02 -9.45
C VAL A 309 16.92 1.98 -8.12
N GLU A 310 17.00 0.83 -7.46
CA GLU A 310 17.60 0.67 -6.13
C GLU A 310 19.05 1.12 -6.05
N THR A 311 19.80 0.98 -7.14
CA THR A 311 21.23 1.28 -7.25
C THR A 311 21.52 2.68 -7.81
N VAL A 312 20.50 3.48 -8.13
CA VAL A 312 20.67 4.84 -8.71
C VAL A 312 21.57 5.72 -7.85
N VAL A 313 21.33 5.78 -6.54
CA VAL A 313 22.14 6.61 -5.62
C VAL A 313 23.60 6.14 -5.62
N ASP A 314 23.82 4.84 -5.64
CA ASP A 314 25.17 4.26 -5.62
C ASP A 314 25.90 4.54 -6.94
N ARG A 315 25.20 4.51 -8.07
CA ARG A 315 25.73 4.90 -9.39
C ARG A 315 26.12 6.37 -9.43
N LEU A 316 25.28 7.25 -8.89
CA LEU A 316 25.58 8.69 -8.80
C LEU A 316 26.80 8.95 -7.92
N LYS A 317 26.91 8.27 -6.77
CA LYS A 317 28.10 8.38 -5.90
C LYS A 317 29.38 7.96 -6.62
N LYS A 318 29.37 6.83 -7.33
CA LYS A 318 30.52 6.35 -8.13
C LYS A 318 30.92 7.35 -9.23
N HIS A 319 29.98 8.12 -9.77
CA HIS A 319 30.27 9.08 -10.82
C HIS A 319 30.92 10.37 -10.29
N LEU A 320 30.59 10.77 -9.06
CA LEU A 320 31.17 11.94 -8.41
C LEU A 320 32.55 11.67 -7.80
N VAL A 321 32.86 10.42 -7.45
CA VAL A 321 34.22 10.03 -7.06
C VAL A 321 35.09 9.98 -8.31
N PRO A 322 36.17 10.80 -8.40
CA PRO A 322 37.09 10.73 -9.52
C PRO A 322 37.65 9.32 -9.66
N ARG A 323 37.65 8.76 -10.86
CA ARG A 323 38.44 7.55 -11.14
C ARG A 323 39.92 7.95 -11.09
N GLU A 324 40.64 7.46 -10.08
CA GLU A 324 42.11 7.49 -10.05
C GLU A 324 42.72 6.72 -11.23
#